data_AF-U2P3T5-F1
#
_entry.id   AF-U2P3T5-F1
#
_cell.length_a   1.000
_cell.length_b   1.000
_cell.length_c   1.000
_cell.angle_alpha   90.00
_cell.angle_beta   90.00
_cell.angle_gamma   90.00
#
_symmetry.space_group_name_H-M   'P 1'
#
loop_
_entity.id
_entity.type
_entity.pdbx_description
1 polymer ?
#
loop_
_entity_poly.entity_id
_entity_poly.type
_entity_poly.pdbx_seq_one_letter_code
_entity_poly.pdbx_strand_id
1 'polypeptide(L)'
;MKQQKTYEADDQMINIIRDNSNILQSLGSFGINLGFGNKTVAEVCESQNVDTYTFLTIVNFTINGYYNSHDSDRISVSTLLKYLKASHAYYIDFQLPFIRKELCDALDEHDNLAQLILQLYDEYAQDIVKHMRYEEKTVFPYVEQLLQGNVPENFDISTFSKHHDQVEDKLRELKNIIIKYLPSDDLRNNLLTATLYGLYNNEEWLSQHAMVEEQIFIPTIRLLEKRLTQKDVTLNIKKMIGTTNDNEEQLSDREKEILVCLVQGMSNKEIANSLFISLNTVITHRRNIARKLQIHSVAGLTIYAIVNKLVDISLLHL
;
A
#
# COMPACT_ATOMS: atom_id res chain seq x y z
N MET A 1 -10.80 -31.24 -12.07
CA MET A 1 -10.52 -29.80 -12.26
C MET A 1 -11.63 -29.04 -11.55
N LYS A 2 -11.35 -28.29 -10.48
CA LYS A 2 -12.33 -27.30 -9.97
C LYS A 2 -12.62 -26.36 -11.14
N GLN A 3 -13.88 -26.19 -11.52
CA GLN A 3 -14.24 -25.19 -12.54
C GLN A 3 -13.80 -23.83 -11.99
N GLN A 4 -12.87 -23.18 -12.69
CA GLN A 4 -12.47 -21.81 -12.40
C GLN A 4 -13.63 -20.91 -12.78
N LYS A 5 -14.55 -20.71 -11.84
CA LYS A 5 -15.68 -19.80 -11.98
C LYS A 5 -15.24 -18.46 -11.42
N THR A 6 -15.28 -17.45 -12.27
CA THR A 6 -15.13 -16.05 -11.87
C THR A 6 -16.52 -15.48 -11.67
N TYR A 7 -16.70 -14.78 -10.54
CA TYR A 7 -17.94 -14.09 -10.21
C TYR A 7 -17.82 -12.61 -10.52
N GLU A 8 -18.94 -12.04 -10.95
CA GLU A 8 -19.07 -10.65 -11.36
C GLU A 8 -20.10 -9.91 -10.51
N ALA A 9 -20.19 -8.60 -10.70
CA ALA A 9 -21.00 -7.71 -9.86
C ALA A 9 -22.53 -7.96 -9.99
N ASP A 10 -22.96 -8.48 -11.13
CA ASP A 10 -24.35 -8.80 -11.47
C ASP A 10 -24.77 -10.23 -11.06
N ASP A 11 -23.83 -11.08 -10.66
CA ASP A 11 -24.15 -12.38 -10.08
C ASP A 11 -24.94 -12.20 -8.77
N GLN A 12 -25.84 -13.15 -8.48
CA GLN A 12 -26.52 -13.17 -7.19
C GLN A 12 -25.57 -13.64 -6.09
N MET A 13 -25.55 -12.94 -4.96
CA MET A 13 -24.70 -13.28 -3.80
C MET A 13 -24.96 -14.72 -3.32
N ILE A 14 -26.20 -15.19 -3.39
CA ILE A 14 -26.56 -16.57 -3.02
C ILE A 14 -25.90 -17.63 -3.91
N ASN A 15 -25.64 -17.33 -5.19
CA ASN A 15 -25.00 -18.27 -6.11
C ASN A 15 -23.52 -18.46 -5.73
N ILE A 16 -22.84 -17.39 -5.32
CA ILE A 16 -21.46 -17.44 -4.83
C ILE A 16 -21.35 -18.42 -3.65
N ILE A 17 -22.21 -18.23 -2.65
CA ILE A 17 -22.21 -19.04 -1.43
C ILE A 17 -22.61 -20.48 -1.70
N ARG A 18 -23.61 -20.70 -2.57
CA ARG A 18 -24.05 -22.06 -2.92
C ARG A 18 -22.93 -22.85 -3.58
N ASP A 19 -22.20 -22.22 -4.47
CA ASP A 19 -21.12 -22.86 -5.21
C ASP A 19 -19.86 -23.01 -4.34
N ASN A 20 -19.67 -22.12 -3.35
CA ASN A 20 -18.51 -22.06 -2.47
C ASN A 20 -18.93 -21.68 -1.04
N SER A 21 -19.41 -22.67 -0.28
CA SER A 21 -19.92 -22.46 1.10
C SER A 21 -18.89 -21.85 2.05
N ASN A 22 -17.61 -22.06 1.77
CA ASN A 22 -16.52 -21.50 2.55
C ASN A 22 -16.64 -19.96 2.64
N ILE A 23 -17.06 -19.26 1.58
CA ILE A 23 -17.13 -17.79 1.54
C ILE A 23 -17.97 -17.18 2.67
N LEU A 24 -18.88 -17.92 3.30
CA LEU A 24 -19.60 -17.49 4.49
C LEU A 24 -18.67 -16.88 5.55
N GLN A 25 -17.49 -17.44 5.73
CA GLN A 25 -16.50 -16.94 6.67
C GLN A 25 -15.93 -15.58 6.23
N SER A 26 -15.63 -15.43 4.93
CA SER A 26 -15.14 -14.17 4.35
C SER A 26 -16.18 -13.04 4.41
N LEU A 27 -17.48 -13.34 4.30
CA LEU A 27 -18.55 -12.34 4.38
C LEU A 27 -18.49 -11.56 5.71
N GLY A 28 -18.27 -12.27 6.82
CA GLY A 28 -18.11 -11.68 8.14
C GLY A 28 -16.94 -10.69 8.18
N SER A 29 -15.82 -11.03 7.56
CA SER A 29 -14.65 -10.15 7.45
C SER A 29 -14.95 -8.89 6.61
N PHE A 30 -15.88 -8.95 5.64
CA PHE A 30 -16.34 -7.75 4.94
C PHE A 30 -17.39 -6.94 5.71
N GLY A 31 -17.86 -7.41 6.87
CA GLY A 31 -19.00 -6.85 7.59
C GLY A 31 -20.33 -7.08 6.87
N ILE A 32 -20.38 -8.04 5.93
CA ILE A 32 -21.60 -8.38 5.20
C ILE A 32 -22.44 -9.33 6.04
N ASN A 33 -23.59 -8.83 6.49
CA ASN A 33 -24.55 -9.63 7.23
C ASN A 33 -25.39 -10.52 6.29
N LEU A 34 -25.76 -11.71 6.78
CA LEU A 34 -26.72 -12.58 6.09
C LEU A 34 -28.11 -11.92 6.00
N GLY A 35 -28.96 -12.43 5.11
CA GLY A 35 -30.32 -11.90 4.91
C GLY A 35 -30.46 -10.95 3.71
N PHE A 36 -29.57 -11.03 2.73
CA PHE A 36 -29.60 -10.20 1.51
C PHE A 36 -30.62 -10.66 0.44
N GLY A 37 -31.33 -11.78 0.64
CA GLY A 37 -32.33 -12.28 -0.31
C GLY A 37 -31.74 -12.62 -1.68
N ASN A 38 -32.37 -12.15 -2.75
CA ASN A 38 -31.97 -12.41 -4.14
C ASN A 38 -31.09 -11.30 -4.76
N LYS A 39 -30.55 -10.41 -3.91
CA LYS A 39 -29.73 -9.28 -4.36
C LYS A 39 -28.45 -9.75 -5.08
N THR A 40 -28.00 -8.93 -6.03
CA THR A 40 -26.71 -9.11 -6.69
C THR A 40 -25.54 -8.79 -5.76
N VAL A 41 -24.33 -9.19 -6.13
CA VAL A 41 -23.12 -8.83 -5.37
C VAL A 41 -23.01 -7.32 -5.21
N ALA A 42 -23.20 -6.57 -6.30
CA ALA A 42 -23.14 -5.11 -6.27
C ALA A 42 -24.15 -4.51 -5.29
N GLU A 43 -25.40 -4.95 -5.32
CA GLU A 43 -26.46 -4.45 -4.44
C GLU A 43 -26.18 -4.75 -2.97
N VAL A 44 -25.61 -5.93 -2.67
CA VAL A 44 -25.22 -6.28 -1.30
C VAL A 44 -24.06 -5.43 -0.82
N CYS A 45 -22.98 -5.36 -1.59
CA CYS A 45 -21.79 -4.57 -1.27
C CYS A 45 -22.13 -3.08 -1.07
N GLU A 46 -22.91 -2.49 -1.97
CA GLU A 46 -23.37 -1.11 -1.87
C GLU A 46 -24.17 -0.88 -0.59
N SER A 47 -25.14 -1.75 -0.28
CA SER A 47 -25.99 -1.62 0.91
C SER A 47 -25.24 -1.76 2.24
N GLN A 48 -24.05 -2.38 2.22
CA GLN A 48 -23.21 -2.62 3.39
C GLN A 48 -21.92 -1.78 3.39
N ASN A 49 -21.80 -0.80 2.48
CA ASN A 49 -20.64 0.08 2.35
C ASN A 49 -19.30 -0.68 2.17
N VAL A 50 -19.34 -1.69 1.31
CA VAL A 50 -18.19 -2.51 0.87
C VAL A 50 -17.91 -2.17 -0.60
N ASP A 51 -16.64 -1.95 -0.94
CA ASP A 51 -16.25 -1.79 -2.34
C ASP A 51 -16.42 -3.11 -3.11
N THR A 52 -17.34 -3.13 -4.07
CA THR A 52 -17.71 -4.32 -4.85
C THR A 52 -16.52 -4.94 -5.58
N TYR A 53 -15.63 -4.10 -6.14
CA TYR A 53 -14.47 -4.59 -6.87
C TYR A 53 -13.52 -5.33 -5.94
N THR A 54 -13.16 -4.72 -4.81
CA THR A 54 -12.28 -5.31 -3.79
C THR A 54 -12.87 -6.59 -3.21
N PHE A 55 -14.18 -6.61 -2.95
CA PHE A 55 -14.88 -7.82 -2.52
C PHE A 55 -14.72 -8.95 -3.54
N LEU A 56 -15.05 -8.69 -4.81
CA LEU A 56 -14.92 -9.69 -5.89
C LEU A 56 -13.48 -10.12 -6.11
N THR A 57 -12.50 -9.21 -5.96
CA THR A 57 -11.08 -9.55 -6.05
C THR A 57 -10.70 -10.59 -5.00
N ILE A 58 -11.05 -10.37 -3.73
CA ILE A 58 -10.73 -11.33 -2.66
C ILE A 58 -11.53 -12.62 -2.84
N VAL A 59 -12.83 -12.54 -3.13
CA VAL A 59 -13.68 -13.72 -3.32
C VAL A 59 -13.18 -14.61 -4.45
N ASN A 60 -12.94 -14.03 -5.62
CA ASN A 60 -12.43 -14.77 -6.77
C ASN A 60 -11.02 -15.31 -6.52
N PHE A 61 -10.19 -14.57 -5.77
CA PHE A 61 -8.87 -15.04 -5.36
C PHE A 61 -8.96 -16.27 -4.44
N THR A 62 -9.79 -16.22 -3.40
CA THR A 62 -9.98 -17.35 -2.46
C THR A 62 -10.51 -18.61 -3.16
N ILE A 63 -11.38 -18.44 -4.17
CA ILE A 63 -11.94 -19.57 -4.93
C ILE A 63 -10.92 -20.17 -5.90
N ASN A 64 -10.20 -19.32 -6.64
CA ASN A 64 -9.40 -19.74 -7.79
C ASN A 64 -7.89 -19.89 -7.47
N GLY A 65 -7.42 -19.32 -6.36
CA GLY A 65 -6.03 -19.36 -5.90
C GLY A 65 -5.07 -18.47 -6.69
N TYR A 66 -5.58 -17.61 -7.59
CA TYR A 66 -4.76 -16.66 -8.35
C TYR A 66 -5.45 -15.30 -8.48
N TYR A 67 -4.61 -14.27 -8.47
CA TYR A 67 -5.01 -12.87 -8.58
C TYR A 67 -4.30 -12.23 -9.78
N ASN A 68 -5.03 -11.46 -10.59
CA ASN A 68 -4.44 -10.69 -11.67
C ASN A 68 -3.92 -9.35 -11.13
N SER A 69 -2.60 -9.23 -10.97
CA SER A 69 -1.95 -8.06 -10.38
C SER A 69 -2.08 -6.77 -11.19
N HIS A 70 -2.51 -6.85 -12.46
CA HIS A 70 -2.66 -5.70 -13.34
C HIS A 70 -3.71 -4.68 -12.88
N ASP A 71 -4.68 -5.09 -12.07
CA ASP A 71 -5.77 -4.21 -11.63
C ASP A 71 -5.67 -3.78 -10.15
N SER A 72 -4.48 -3.92 -9.55
CA SER A 72 -4.22 -3.51 -8.14
C SER A 72 -4.58 -2.04 -7.87
N ASP A 73 -4.58 -1.21 -8.90
CA ASP A 73 -4.95 0.19 -8.88
C ASP A 73 -6.43 0.47 -8.56
N ARG A 74 -7.31 -0.52 -8.79
CA ARG A 74 -8.76 -0.43 -8.57
C ARG A 74 -9.17 -0.87 -7.17
N ILE A 75 -8.26 -1.49 -6.42
CA ILE A 75 -8.54 -2.03 -5.10
C ILE A 75 -8.69 -0.88 -4.09
N SER A 76 -9.77 -0.93 -3.34
CA SER A 76 -10.07 -0.04 -2.23
C SER A 76 -9.24 -0.45 -1.01
N VAL A 77 -8.15 0.27 -0.75
CA VAL A 77 -7.30 0.08 0.44
C VAL A 77 -8.11 0.22 1.74
N SER A 78 -9.12 1.09 1.79
CA SER A 78 -9.98 1.22 2.97
C SER A 78 -10.85 -0.02 3.19
N THR A 79 -11.35 -0.64 2.13
CA THR A 79 -12.10 -1.91 2.21
C THR A 79 -11.18 -3.07 2.61
N LEU A 80 -9.96 -3.12 2.08
CA LEU A 80 -8.95 -4.10 2.51
C LEU A 80 -8.61 -3.98 4.00
N LEU A 81 -8.38 -2.76 4.50
CA LEU A 81 -8.11 -2.56 5.92
C LEU A 81 -9.27 -2.98 6.80
N LYS A 82 -10.52 -2.67 6.41
CA LYS A 82 -11.71 -3.15 7.12
C LYS A 82 -11.76 -4.69 7.12
N TYR A 83 -11.50 -5.31 5.98
CA TYR A 83 -11.47 -6.76 5.83
C TYR A 83 -10.46 -7.44 6.76
N LEU A 84 -9.20 -6.97 6.76
CA LEU A 84 -8.15 -7.55 7.59
C LEU A 84 -8.41 -7.34 9.08
N LYS A 85 -8.84 -6.14 9.49
CA LYS A 85 -9.20 -5.85 10.90
C LYS A 85 -10.35 -6.72 11.40
N ALA A 86 -11.40 -6.90 10.59
CA ALA A 86 -12.51 -7.77 10.95
C ALA A 86 -12.09 -9.24 10.99
N SER A 87 -11.21 -9.68 10.09
CA SER A 87 -10.59 -11.01 10.14
C SER A 87 -9.79 -11.21 11.44
N HIS A 88 -8.97 -10.24 11.85
CA HIS A 88 -8.23 -10.28 13.11
C HIS A 88 -9.15 -10.38 14.32
N ALA A 89 -10.20 -9.55 14.38
CA ALA A 89 -11.20 -9.61 15.45
C ALA A 89 -11.89 -10.98 15.50
N TYR A 90 -12.25 -11.54 14.33
CA TYR A 90 -12.82 -12.89 14.26
C TYR A 90 -11.87 -13.94 14.87
N TYR A 91 -10.58 -13.91 14.55
CA TYR A 91 -9.62 -14.86 15.12
C TYR A 91 -9.42 -14.67 16.62
N ILE A 92 -9.12 -13.44 17.03
CA ILE A 92 -8.72 -13.12 18.40
C ILE A 92 -9.89 -13.26 19.36
N ASP A 93 -11.07 -12.74 19.00
CA ASP A 93 -12.19 -12.59 19.91
C ASP A 93 -13.19 -13.75 19.81
N PHE A 94 -13.15 -14.55 18.75
CA PHE A 94 -14.10 -15.64 18.53
C PHE A 94 -13.44 -17.00 18.23
N GLN A 95 -12.74 -17.14 17.11
CA GLN A 95 -12.33 -18.45 16.59
C GLN A 95 -11.32 -19.17 17.49
N LEU A 96 -10.27 -18.47 17.94
CA LEU A 96 -9.24 -19.07 18.79
C LEU A 96 -9.81 -19.46 20.17
N PRO A 97 -10.60 -18.61 20.87
CA PRO A 97 -11.31 -19.01 22.08
C PRO A 97 -12.33 -20.14 21.86
N PHE A 98 -13.02 -20.14 20.73
CA PHE A 98 -14.02 -21.15 20.39
C PHE A 98 -13.39 -22.54 20.26
N ILE A 99 -12.35 -22.68 19.45
CA ILE A 99 -11.62 -23.96 19.33
C ILE A 99 -11.01 -24.38 20.66
N ARG A 100 -10.50 -23.44 21.45
CA ARG A 100 -9.98 -23.75 22.79
C ARG A 100 -11.04 -24.39 23.68
N LYS A 101 -12.26 -23.88 23.62
CA LYS A 101 -13.41 -24.43 24.33
C LYS A 101 -13.76 -25.83 23.80
N GLU A 102 -13.80 -26.02 22.48
CA GLU A 102 -14.07 -27.35 21.90
C GLU A 102 -13.00 -28.38 22.27
N LEU A 103 -11.73 -27.96 22.38
CA LEU A 103 -10.66 -28.82 22.88
C LEU A 103 -10.87 -29.19 24.36
N CYS A 104 -11.29 -28.25 25.22
CA CYS A 104 -11.65 -28.56 26.61
C CYS A 104 -12.80 -29.57 26.70
N ASP A 105 -13.85 -29.38 25.89
CA ASP A 105 -15.04 -30.22 25.93
C ASP A 105 -14.74 -31.64 25.40
N ALA A 106 -13.77 -31.76 24.49
CA ALA A 106 -13.40 -33.02 23.85
C ALA A 106 -12.30 -33.82 24.57
N LEU A 107 -11.48 -33.17 25.40
CA LEU A 107 -10.32 -33.76 26.07
C LEU A 107 -10.56 -33.98 27.57
N ASP A 108 -9.92 -34.99 28.14
CA ASP A 108 -9.94 -35.22 29.60
C ASP A 108 -8.92 -34.34 30.30
N GLU A 109 -9.35 -33.40 31.15
CA GLU A 109 -8.42 -32.54 31.89
C GLU A 109 -7.50 -33.29 32.87
N HIS A 110 -7.83 -34.54 33.22
CA HIS A 110 -7.01 -35.39 34.06
C HIS A 110 -5.95 -36.20 33.30
N ASP A 111 -5.99 -36.19 31.96
CA ASP A 111 -4.99 -36.84 31.12
C ASP A 111 -3.80 -35.90 30.85
N ASN A 112 -2.59 -36.36 31.16
CA ASN A 112 -1.36 -35.62 30.91
C ASN A 112 -1.17 -35.27 29.42
N LEU A 113 -1.61 -36.15 28.51
CA LEU A 113 -1.55 -35.91 27.07
C LEU A 113 -2.54 -34.81 26.64
N ALA A 114 -3.73 -34.81 27.22
CA ALA A 114 -4.71 -33.74 27.00
C ALA A 114 -4.17 -32.39 27.47
N GLN A 115 -3.56 -32.32 28.66
CA GLN A 115 -2.92 -31.11 29.16
C GLN A 115 -1.83 -30.59 28.22
N LEU A 116 -1.00 -31.49 27.67
CA LEU A 116 0.02 -31.13 26.69
C LEU A 116 -0.61 -30.57 25.40
N ILE A 117 -1.69 -31.17 24.88
CA ILE A 117 -2.38 -30.68 23.68
C ILE A 117 -2.95 -29.28 23.92
N LEU A 118 -3.55 -29.05 25.09
CA LEU A 118 -4.07 -27.73 25.46
C LEU A 118 -2.97 -26.68 25.54
N GLN A 119 -1.81 -27.03 26.11
CA GLN A 119 -0.66 -26.14 26.15
C GLN A 119 -0.12 -25.81 24.73
N LEU A 120 0.03 -26.83 23.86
CA LEU A 120 0.46 -26.63 22.48
C LEU A 120 -0.50 -25.71 21.72
N TYR A 121 -1.81 -25.86 21.95
CA TYR A 121 -2.81 -24.98 21.38
C TYR A 121 -2.68 -23.54 21.90
N ASP A 122 -2.50 -23.36 23.21
CA ASP A 122 -2.38 -22.03 23.82
C ASP A 122 -1.14 -21.29 23.27
N GLU A 123 -0.02 -21.99 23.09
CA GLU A 123 1.18 -21.44 22.45
C GLU A 123 0.92 -21.05 20.98
N TYR A 124 0.24 -21.90 20.21
CA TYR A 124 -0.16 -21.61 18.84
C TYR A 124 -1.06 -20.36 18.75
N ALA A 125 -2.10 -20.30 19.58
CA ALA A 125 -3.03 -19.18 19.62
C ALA A 125 -2.33 -17.88 20.02
N GLN A 126 -1.42 -17.94 21.00
CA GLN A 126 -0.66 -16.78 21.44
C GLN A 126 0.23 -16.19 20.33
N ASP A 127 0.86 -17.03 19.51
CA ASP A 127 1.68 -16.56 18.39
C ASP A 127 0.84 -15.82 17.34
N ILE A 128 -0.34 -16.34 16.99
CA ILE A 128 -1.27 -15.68 16.06
C ILE A 128 -1.72 -14.34 16.62
N VAL A 129 -2.16 -14.31 17.89
CA VAL A 129 -2.61 -13.08 18.54
C VAL A 129 -1.48 -12.05 18.55
N LYS A 130 -0.26 -12.45 18.88
CA LYS A 130 0.90 -11.54 18.91
C LYS A 130 1.17 -10.94 17.53
N HIS A 131 1.09 -11.74 16.48
CA HIS A 131 1.28 -11.33 15.10
C HIS A 131 0.19 -10.34 14.64
N MET A 132 -1.09 -10.69 14.76
CA MET A 132 -2.21 -9.81 14.38
C MET A 132 -2.19 -8.49 15.17
N ARG A 133 -1.90 -8.55 16.48
CA ARG A 133 -1.77 -7.33 17.31
C ARG A 133 -0.56 -6.48 16.92
N TYR A 134 0.51 -7.06 16.38
CA TYR A 134 1.61 -6.28 15.84
C TYR A 134 1.15 -5.49 14.61
N GLU A 135 0.42 -6.10 13.69
CA GLU A 135 -0.10 -5.44 12.50
C GLU A 135 -1.06 -4.30 12.84
N GLU A 136 -2.02 -4.56 13.74
CA GLU A 136 -2.95 -3.54 14.22
C GLU A 136 -2.25 -2.33 14.86
N LYS A 137 -1.10 -2.55 15.52
CA LYS A 137 -0.35 -1.50 16.20
C LYS A 137 0.67 -0.78 15.32
N THR A 138 1.08 -1.39 14.21
CA THR A 138 2.21 -0.90 13.40
C THR A 138 1.83 -0.70 11.94
N VAL A 139 1.39 -1.77 11.26
CA VAL A 139 1.10 -1.79 9.82
C VAL A 139 -0.18 -1.01 9.50
N PHE A 140 -1.28 -1.24 10.21
CA PHE A 140 -2.54 -0.55 9.90
C PHE A 140 -2.48 0.97 10.14
N PRO A 141 -1.90 1.47 11.24
CA PRO A 141 -1.70 2.91 11.42
C PRO A 141 -0.77 3.52 10.37
N TYR A 142 0.20 2.77 9.86
CA TYR A 142 1.04 3.20 8.73
C TYR A 142 0.21 3.37 7.45
N VAL A 143 -0.61 2.37 7.09
CA VAL A 143 -1.47 2.45 5.90
C VAL A 143 -2.51 3.56 6.02
N GLU A 144 -3.05 3.79 7.23
CA GLU A 144 -3.94 4.91 7.49
C GLU A 144 -3.27 6.28 7.24
N GLN A 145 -1.99 6.42 7.58
CA GLN A 145 -1.20 7.62 7.25
C GLN A 145 -1.03 7.78 5.74
N LEU A 146 -0.74 6.68 5.01
CA LEU A 146 -0.66 6.71 3.55
C LEU A 146 -1.98 7.16 2.91
N LEU A 147 -3.12 6.66 3.42
CA LEU A 147 -4.44 7.11 2.97
C LEU A 147 -4.70 8.60 3.20
N GLN A 148 -4.10 9.18 4.24
CA GLN A 148 -4.13 10.63 4.51
C GLN A 148 -3.12 11.42 3.66
N GLY A 149 -2.31 10.75 2.84
CA GLY A 149 -1.28 11.34 1.99
C GLY A 149 0.06 11.56 2.71
N ASN A 150 0.22 11.05 3.93
CA ASN A 150 1.46 11.15 4.68
C ASN A 150 2.31 9.89 4.41
N VAL A 151 3.56 10.06 3.98
CA VAL A 151 4.50 8.95 3.74
C VAL A 151 5.60 8.99 4.81
N PRO A 152 5.54 8.16 5.87
CA PRO A 152 6.58 8.10 6.89
C PRO A 152 7.92 7.62 6.31
N GLU A 153 9.01 8.36 6.58
CA GLU A 153 10.35 8.04 6.04
C GLU A 153 10.96 6.75 6.60
N ASN A 154 10.49 6.27 7.75
CA ASN A 154 11.13 5.20 8.52
C ASN A 154 10.39 3.86 8.45
N PHE A 155 9.43 3.70 7.55
CA PHE A 155 8.67 2.46 7.43
C PHE A 155 8.39 2.13 5.95
N ASP A 156 8.79 0.93 5.55
CA ASP A 156 8.53 0.35 4.24
C ASP A 156 7.72 -0.94 4.44
N ILE A 157 6.58 -1.05 3.76
CA ILE A 157 5.73 -2.24 3.78
C ILE A 157 6.48 -3.52 3.38
N SER A 158 7.61 -3.44 2.68
CA SER A 158 8.47 -4.60 2.41
C SER A 158 9.05 -5.25 3.67
N THR A 159 9.19 -4.49 4.76
CA THR A 159 9.69 -4.98 6.07
C THR A 159 8.71 -5.94 6.74
N PHE A 160 7.44 -5.96 6.31
CA PHE A 160 6.36 -6.78 6.87
C PHE A 160 6.39 -8.25 6.41
N SER A 161 6.89 -8.53 5.20
CA SER A 161 6.63 -9.76 4.40
C SER A 161 7.30 -11.08 4.85
N LYS A 162 7.42 -11.41 6.15
CA LYS A 162 8.29 -12.57 6.55
C LYS A 162 7.88 -13.54 7.68
N HIS A 163 6.64 -13.61 8.15
CA HIS A 163 6.40 -14.39 9.40
C HIS A 163 5.22 -15.39 9.45
N HIS A 164 4.59 -15.80 8.34
CA HIS A 164 3.43 -16.72 8.42
C HIS A 164 3.81 -18.22 8.50
N ASP A 165 4.94 -18.64 7.93
CA ASP A 165 5.26 -20.08 7.75
C ASP A 165 5.46 -20.86 9.07
N GLN A 166 5.86 -20.20 10.17
CA GLN A 166 6.19 -20.89 11.42
C GLN A 166 4.96 -21.30 12.25
N VAL A 167 3.81 -20.68 12.02
CA VAL A 167 2.59 -20.91 12.79
C VAL A 167 1.87 -22.19 12.33
N GLU A 168 2.00 -22.55 11.05
CA GLU A 168 1.37 -23.73 10.45
C GLU A 168 1.92 -25.05 11.03
N ASP A 169 3.22 -25.08 11.36
CA ASP A 169 3.88 -26.28 11.88
C ASP A 169 3.32 -26.73 13.24
N LYS A 170 3.06 -25.79 14.15
CA LYS A 170 2.52 -26.07 15.49
C LYS A 170 1.12 -26.69 15.42
N LEU A 171 0.26 -26.14 14.57
CA LEU A 171 -1.10 -26.64 14.40
C LEU A 171 -1.10 -28.03 13.76
N ARG A 172 -0.22 -28.27 12.79
CA ARG A 172 -0.04 -29.57 12.16
C ARG A 172 0.43 -30.62 13.16
N GLU A 173 1.39 -30.28 14.03
CA GLU A 173 1.84 -31.16 15.10
C GLU A 173 0.70 -31.50 16.07
N LEU A 174 -0.04 -30.50 16.53
CA LEU A 174 -1.20 -30.68 17.42
C LEU A 174 -2.25 -31.64 16.82
N LYS A 175 -2.65 -31.42 15.56
CA LYS A 175 -3.60 -32.30 14.87
C LYS A 175 -3.07 -33.74 14.76
N ASN A 176 -1.79 -33.90 14.44
CA ASN A 176 -1.15 -35.21 14.35
C ASN A 176 -1.13 -35.95 15.69
N ILE A 177 -0.89 -35.22 16.80
CA ILE A 177 -0.92 -35.79 18.15
C ILE A 177 -2.34 -36.29 18.46
N ILE A 178 -3.36 -35.46 18.21
CA ILE A 178 -4.75 -35.83 18.44
C ILE A 178 -5.11 -37.09 17.62
N ILE A 179 -4.87 -37.08 16.31
CA ILE A 179 -5.25 -38.20 15.42
C ILE A 179 -4.54 -39.52 15.80
N LYS A 180 -3.27 -39.45 16.22
CA LYS A 180 -2.48 -40.66 16.50
C LYS A 180 -2.73 -41.24 17.88
N TYR A 181 -3.08 -40.40 18.85
CA TYR A 181 -3.04 -40.77 20.26
C TYR A 181 -4.37 -40.54 21.01
N LEU A 182 -5.45 -40.05 20.37
CA LEU A 182 -6.80 -39.88 20.94
C LEU A 182 -7.91 -40.28 19.93
N PRO A 183 -9.08 -40.87 20.31
CA PRO A 183 -9.47 -41.50 21.58
C PRO A 183 -9.95 -42.99 21.46
N SER A 184 -10.28 -43.57 22.62
CA SER A 184 -10.63 -44.98 22.85
C SER A 184 -12.11 -45.23 23.25
N ASP A 185 -13.01 -44.22 23.17
CA ASP A 185 -14.46 -44.35 23.38
C ASP A 185 -15.31 -43.51 22.38
N ASP A 186 -16.58 -43.89 22.15
CA ASP A 186 -17.40 -43.38 21.04
C ASP A 186 -17.87 -41.91 21.20
N LEU A 187 -18.13 -41.44 22.42
CA LEU A 187 -18.65 -40.08 22.63
C LEU A 187 -17.54 -39.03 22.47
N ARG A 188 -16.38 -39.25 23.09
CA ARG A 188 -15.23 -38.34 22.97
C ARG A 188 -14.67 -38.35 21.56
N ASN A 189 -14.79 -39.47 20.83
CA ASN A 189 -14.42 -39.55 19.42
C ASN A 189 -15.21 -38.58 18.54
N ASN A 190 -16.52 -38.45 18.74
CA ASN A 190 -17.35 -37.52 17.96
C ASN A 190 -16.98 -36.05 18.25
N LEU A 191 -16.76 -35.70 19.52
CA LEU A 191 -16.33 -34.36 19.91
C LEU A 191 -14.95 -34.03 19.32
N LEU A 192 -13.96 -34.92 19.49
CA LEU A 192 -12.63 -34.72 18.92
C LEU A 192 -12.64 -34.65 17.40
N THR A 193 -13.49 -35.44 16.74
CA THR A 193 -13.67 -35.36 15.29
C THR A 193 -14.20 -33.99 14.87
N ALA A 194 -15.23 -33.47 15.56
CA ALA A 194 -15.75 -32.12 15.29
C ALA A 194 -14.68 -31.04 15.53
N THR A 195 -13.96 -31.12 16.65
CA THR A 195 -12.86 -30.20 16.96
C THR A 195 -11.75 -30.25 15.91
N LEU A 196 -11.39 -31.45 15.42
CA LEU A 196 -10.42 -31.62 14.34
C LEU A 196 -10.89 -30.97 13.03
N TYR A 197 -12.15 -31.14 12.65
CA TYR A 197 -12.72 -30.41 11.51
C TYR A 197 -12.61 -28.89 11.70
N GLY A 198 -12.91 -28.39 12.90
CA GLY A 198 -12.72 -27.00 13.28
C GLY A 198 -11.27 -26.53 13.09
N LEU A 199 -10.29 -27.32 13.54
CA LEU A 199 -8.85 -27.03 13.40
C LEU A 199 -8.40 -27.03 11.93
N TYR A 200 -8.87 -27.98 11.10
CA TYR A 200 -8.56 -28.00 9.66
C TYR A 200 -9.13 -26.78 8.93
N ASN A 201 -10.39 -26.45 9.20
CA ASN A 201 -11.00 -25.26 8.62
C ASN A 201 -10.24 -24.00 9.06
N ASN A 202 -9.90 -23.89 10.34
CA ASN A 202 -9.13 -22.76 10.87
C ASN A 202 -7.78 -22.59 10.16
N GLU A 203 -7.06 -23.68 9.91
CA GLU A 203 -5.81 -23.66 9.15
C GLU A 203 -6.01 -23.13 7.73
N GLU A 204 -7.01 -23.65 7.01
CA GLU A 204 -7.32 -23.21 5.65
C GLU A 204 -7.65 -21.71 5.62
N TRP A 205 -8.48 -21.24 6.56
CA TRP A 205 -8.86 -19.84 6.67
C TRP A 205 -7.68 -18.92 7.01
N LEU A 206 -6.78 -19.37 7.87
CA LEU A 206 -5.62 -18.57 8.27
C LEU A 206 -4.61 -18.47 7.13
N SER A 207 -4.43 -19.57 6.38
CA SER A 207 -3.64 -19.58 5.16
C SER A 207 -4.22 -18.64 4.10
N GLN A 208 -5.53 -18.65 3.89
CA GLN A 208 -6.20 -17.70 2.97
C GLN A 208 -6.04 -16.24 3.41
N HIS A 209 -6.10 -15.96 4.71
CA HIS A 209 -5.84 -14.62 5.25
C HIS A 209 -4.42 -14.15 4.93
N ALA A 210 -3.41 -14.98 5.23
CA ALA A 210 -2.01 -14.69 4.91
C ALA A 210 -1.77 -14.52 3.39
N MET A 211 -2.46 -15.31 2.56
CA MET A 211 -2.40 -15.17 1.11
C MET A 211 -2.98 -13.83 0.62
N VAL A 212 -4.09 -13.36 1.21
CA VAL A 212 -4.65 -12.04 0.89
C VAL A 212 -3.67 -10.93 1.29
N GLU A 213 -2.99 -11.08 2.42
CA GLU A 213 -1.96 -10.12 2.86
C GLU A 213 -0.79 -10.05 1.88
N GLU A 214 -0.20 -11.21 1.57
CA GLU A 214 1.01 -11.28 0.74
C GLU A 214 0.73 -10.96 -0.74
N GLN A 215 -0.38 -11.45 -1.30
CA GLN A 215 -0.63 -11.36 -2.74
C GLN A 215 -1.49 -10.17 -3.15
N ILE A 216 -2.25 -9.57 -2.22
CA ILE A 216 -3.18 -8.48 -2.54
C ILE A 216 -2.82 -7.23 -1.73
N PHE A 217 -2.80 -7.32 -0.41
CA PHE A 217 -2.60 -6.15 0.46
C PHE A 217 -1.23 -5.52 0.24
N ILE A 218 -0.13 -6.26 0.40
CA ILE A 218 1.23 -5.72 0.25
C ILE A 218 1.45 -5.08 -1.13
N PRO A 219 1.14 -5.75 -2.27
CA PRO A 219 1.27 -5.11 -3.59
C PRO A 219 0.43 -3.84 -3.75
N THR A 220 -0.78 -3.83 -3.20
CA THR A 220 -1.66 -2.65 -3.24
C THR A 220 -1.07 -1.48 -2.45
N ILE A 221 -0.49 -1.74 -1.27
CA ILE A 221 0.15 -0.69 -0.45
C ILE A 221 1.43 -0.17 -1.13
N ARG A 222 2.28 -1.06 -1.68
CA ARG A 222 3.48 -0.64 -2.44
C ARG A 222 3.13 0.28 -3.62
N LEU A 223 2.02 0.00 -4.28
CA LEU A 223 1.52 0.81 -5.38
C LEU A 223 1.00 2.18 -4.91
N LEU A 224 0.33 2.22 -3.75
CA LEU A 224 -0.07 3.46 -3.09
C LEU A 224 1.15 4.31 -2.68
N GLU A 225 2.15 3.72 -2.03
CA GLU A 225 3.41 4.38 -1.66
C GLU A 225 4.10 4.98 -2.90
N LYS A 226 4.23 4.20 -3.97
CA LYS A 226 4.82 4.66 -5.24
C LYS A 226 4.05 5.83 -5.84
N ARG A 227 2.72 5.80 -5.79
CA ARG A 227 1.87 6.90 -6.29
C ARG A 227 2.05 8.17 -5.46
N LEU A 228 2.12 8.06 -4.14
CA LEU A 228 2.29 9.20 -3.25
C LEU A 228 3.69 9.83 -3.40
N THR A 229 4.74 9.02 -3.44
CA THR A 229 6.12 9.49 -3.68
C THR A 229 6.27 10.12 -5.07
N GLN A 230 5.67 9.54 -6.12
CA GLN A 230 5.65 10.15 -7.46
C GLN A 230 4.82 11.43 -7.52
N LYS A 231 3.71 11.51 -6.77
CA LYS A 231 2.89 12.72 -6.67
C LYS A 231 3.64 13.82 -5.93
N ASP A 232 4.43 13.50 -4.90
CA ASP A 232 5.34 14.45 -4.25
C ASP A 232 6.43 14.93 -5.20
N VAL A 233 7.06 14.03 -5.97
CA VAL A 233 8.02 14.43 -7.01
C VAL A 233 7.34 15.32 -8.06
N THR A 234 6.14 14.97 -8.51
CA THR A 234 5.39 15.75 -9.51
C THR A 234 4.86 17.06 -8.95
N LEU A 235 4.49 17.13 -7.67
CA LEU A 235 4.11 18.35 -6.96
C LEU A 235 5.32 19.24 -6.68
N ASN A 236 6.48 18.67 -6.37
CA ASN A 236 7.74 19.38 -6.24
C ASN A 236 8.20 19.90 -7.60
N ILE A 237 8.05 19.12 -8.67
CA ILE A 237 8.26 19.57 -10.06
C ILE A 237 7.21 20.63 -10.44
N LYS A 238 5.92 20.47 -10.12
CA LYS A 238 4.89 21.49 -10.35
C LYS A 238 5.01 22.71 -9.45
N LYS A 239 5.67 22.63 -8.30
CA LYS A 239 6.04 23.79 -7.47
C LYS A 239 7.27 24.47 -8.05
N MET A 240 8.26 23.71 -8.54
CA MET A 240 9.40 24.22 -9.29
C MET A 240 9.01 24.85 -10.63
N ILE A 241 8.01 24.29 -11.32
CA ILE A 241 7.45 24.79 -12.59
C ILE A 241 6.31 25.80 -12.34
N GLY A 242 5.58 25.72 -11.22
CA GLY A 242 4.51 26.65 -10.84
C GLY A 242 5.01 27.96 -10.24
N THR A 243 6.32 28.05 -10.00
CA THR A 243 7.06 29.30 -9.86
C THR A 243 7.96 29.58 -11.07
N THR A 244 7.60 29.13 -12.27
CA THR A 244 8.00 29.91 -13.44
C THR A 244 7.14 31.16 -13.44
N ASN A 245 7.63 32.17 -12.72
CA ASN A 245 7.61 33.51 -13.29
C ASN A 245 7.96 33.35 -14.78
N ASP A 246 7.14 33.86 -15.69
CA ASP A 246 7.47 34.08 -17.11
C ASP A 246 8.74 34.95 -17.33
N ASN A 247 9.50 35.22 -16.27
CA ASN A 247 10.75 35.97 -16.21
C ASN A 247 12.01 35.10 -16.01
N GLU A 248 11.94 33.77 -15.91
CA GLU A 248 13.18 32.96 -15.78
C GLU A 248 13.97 32.80 -17.09
N GLU A 249 13.30 32.85 -18.25
CA GLU A 249 13.95 32.89 -19.56
C GLU A 249 14.32 34.32 -20.00
N GLN A 250 13.76 35.34 -19.37
CA GLN A 250 14.10 36.73 -19.66
C GLN A 250 15.25 37.24 -18.77
N LEU A 251 16.10 38.07 -19.35
CA LEU A 251 17.09 38.81 -18.57
C LEU A 251 16.36 39.74 -17.61
N SER A 252 16.77 39.74 -16.34
CA SER A 252 16.32 40.78 -15.41
C SER A 252 16.81 42.15 -15.87
N ASP A 253 16.21 43.23 -15.40
CA ASP A 253 16.64 44.59 -15.80
C ASP A 253 18.10 44.85 -15.45
N ARG A 254 18.58 44.26 -14.35
CA ARG A 254 19.99 44.33 -13.97
C ARG A 254 20.91 43.53 -14.90
N GLU A 255 20.43 42.39 -15.40
CA GLU A 255 21.15 41.61 -16.40
C GLU A 255 21.16 42.29 -17.78
N LYS A 256 20.09 43.02 -18.13
CA LYS A 256 20.05 43.86 -19.34
C LYS A 256 21.06 45.01 -19.26
N GLU A 257 21.15 45.72 -18.14
CA GLU A 257 22.15 46.78 -17.92
C GLU A 257 23.58 46.25 -18.06
N ILE A 258 23.87 45.09 -17.46
CA ILE A 258 25.18 44.45 -17.55
C ILE A 258 25.46 43.97 -18.98
N LEU A 259 24.45 43.45 -19.70
CA LEU A 259 24.56 43.07 -21.10
C LEU A 259 24.93 44.28 -21.98
N VAL A 260 24.31 45.44 -21.77
CA VAL A 260 24.61 46.68 -22.52
C VAL A 260 26.08 47.07 -22.34
N CYS A 261 26.58 47.08 -21.10
CA CYS A 261 27.98 47.43 -20.85
C CYS A 261 28.97 46.41 -21.44
N LEU A 262 28.61 45.12 -21.48
CA LEU A 262 29.42 44.09 -22.13
C LEU A 262 29.51 44.30 -23.64
N VAL A 263 28.39 44.66 -24.27
CA VAL A 263 28.31 44.93 -25.71
C VAL A 263 29.09 46.21 -26.08
N GLN A 264 29.21 47.15 -25.15
CA GLN A 264 30.07 48.35 -25.27
C GLN A 264 31.56 48.08 -25.03
N GLY A 265 31.95 46.82 -24.80
CA GLY A 265 33.36 46.43 -24.64
C GLY A 265 33.96 46.73 -23.25
N MET A 266 33.13 47.08 -22.26
CA MET A 266 33.61 47.36 -20.91
C MET A 266 34.12 46.09 -20.21
N SER A 267 35.23 46.20 -19.49
CA SER A 267 35.77 45.14 -18.63
C SER A 267 34.93 44.97 -17.36
N ASN A 268 35.02 43.80 -16.69
CA ASN A 268 34.27 43.56 -15.45
C ASN A 268 34.50 44.63 -14.37
N LYS A 269 35.71 45.21 -14.32
CA LYS A 269 36.06 46.29 -13.38
C LYS A 269 35.38 47.60 -13.75
N GLU A 270 35.31 47.93 -15.03
CA GLU A 270 34.64 49.13 -15.52
C GLU A 270 33.11 49.03 -15.36
N ILE A 271 32.53 47.86 -15.62
CA ILE A 271 31.10 47.59 -15.39
C ILE A 271 30.76 47.76 -13.90
N ALA A 272 31.60 47.19 -13.01
CA ALA A 272 31.42 47.30 -11.57
C ALA A 272 31.42 48.76 -11.10
N ASN A 273 32.37 49.55 -11.60
CA ASN A 273 32.46 50.98 -11.29
C ASN A 273 31.30 51.79 -11.87
N SER A 274 30.92 51.53 -13.13
CA SER A 274 29.85 52.28 -13.82
C SER A 274 28.47 52.01 -13.25
N LEU A 275 28.23 50.79 -12.76
CA LEU A 275 26.95 50.38 -12.19
C LEU A 275 26.94 50.41 -10.66
N PHE A 276 28.01 50.90 -10.03
CA PHE A 276 28.21 50.98 -8.57
C PHE A 276 27.95 49.66 -7.83
N ILE A 277 28.46 48.54 -8.36
CA ILE A 277 28.33 47.20 -7.76
C ILE A 277 29.68 46.50 -7.64
N SER A 278 29.74 45.45 -6.82
CA SER A 278 30.97 44.68 -6.65
C SER A 278 31.36 43.92 -7.92
N LEU A 279 32.67 43.69 -8.12
CA LEU A 279 33.21 42.86 -9.20
C LEU A 279 32.59 41.45 -9.20
N ASN A 280 32.39 40.87 -8.01
CA ASN A 280 31.80 39.54 -7.84
C ASN A 280 30.33 39.51 -8.27
N THR A 281 29.60 40.60 -8.04
CA THR A 281 28.22 40.78 -8.51
C THR A 281 28.18 40.80 -10.04
N VAL A 282 29.10 41.51 -10.71
CA VAL A 282 29.22 41.50 -12.18
C VAL A 282 29.50 40.11 -12.72
N ILE A 283 30.47 39.38 -12.13
CA ILE A 283 30.81 38.00 -12.57
C ILE A 283 29.60 37.07 -12.44
N THR A 284 28.84 37.19 -11.34
CA THR A 284 27.64 36.38 -11.09
C THR A 284 26.55 36.66 -12.12
N HIS A 285 26.26 37.93 -12.41
CA HIS A 285 25.27 38.28 -13.44
C HIS A 285 25.71 37.85 -14.84
N ARG A 286 27.00 37.95 -15.19
CA ARG A 286 27.52 37.42 -16.47
C ARG A 286 27.29 35.93 -16.63
N ARG A 287 27.54 35.16 -15.57
CA ARG A 287 27.26 33.71 -15.55
C ARG A 287 25.76 33.44 -15.73
N ASN A 288 24.91 34.24 -15.11
CA ASN A 288 23.46 34.09 -15.25
C ASN A 288 22.96 34.47 -16.66
N ILE A 289 23.48 35.54 -17.25
CA ILE A 289 23.19 35.94 -18.65
C ILE A 289 23.59 34.82 -19.60
N ALA A 290 24.81 34.29 -19.48
CA ALA A 290 25.30 33.22 -20.34
C ALA A 290 24.47 31.92 -20.19
N ARG A 291 24.04 31.61 -18.96
CA ARG A 291 23.16 30.46 -18.68
C ARG A 291 21.75 30.65 -19.24
N LYS A 292 21.18 31.85 -19.11
CA LYS A 292 19.81 32.16 -19.58
C LYS A 292 19.74 32.22 -21.11
N LEU A 293 20.73 32.85 -21.75
CA LEU A 293 20.75 33.01 -23.20
C LEU A 293 21.39 31.85 -23.95
N GLN A 294 22.13 30.96 -23.26
CA GLN A 294 22.96 29.92 -23.86
C GLN A 294 23.98 30.48 -24.89
N ILE A 295 24.39 31.73 -24.68
CA ILE A 295 25.37 32.44 -25.51
C ILE A 295 26.61 32.72 -24.67
N HIS A 296 27.75 32.24 -25.14
CA HIS A 296 29.03 32.38 -24.46
C HIS A 296 30.01 33.31 -25.16
N SER A 297 29.66 33.82 -26.36
CA SER A 297 30.49 34.74 -27.14
C SER A 297 29.98 36.17 -27.07
N VAL A 298 30.89 37.14 -26.99
CA VAL A 298 30.55 38.58 -26.99
C VAL A 298 29.80 38.95 -28.28
N ALA A 299 30.24 38.45 -29.43
CA ALA A 299 29.56 38.66 -30.71
C ALA A 299 28.11 38.17 -30.70
N GLY A 300 27.82 37.01 -30.10
CA GLY A 300 26.46 36.51 -29.95
C GLY A 300 25.61 37.36 -29.01
N LEU A 301 26.20 37.85 -27.92
CA LEU A 301 25.53 38.75 -26.97
C LEU A 301 25.19 40.10 -27.61
N THR A 302 26.05 40.62 -28.48
CA THR A 302 25.80 41.84 -29.26
C THR A 302 24.64 41.67 -30.24
N ILE A 303 24.59 40.56 -30.99
CA ILE A 303 23.48 40.25 -31.90
C ILE A 303 22.17 40.16 -31.12
N TYR A 304 22.18 39.47 -29.97
CA TYR A 304 21.01 39.36 -29.10
C TYR A 304 20.52 40.73 -28.59
N ALA A 305 21.44 41.61 -28.17
CA ALA A 305 21.10 42.94 -27.67
C ALA A 305 20.47 43.85 -28.74
N ILE A 306 20.92 43.74 -29.99
CA ILE A 306 20.36 44.49 -31.14
C ILE A 306 18.96 43.98 -31.48
N VAL A 307 18.78 42.65 -31.62
CA VAL A 307 17.50 42.03 -31.98
C VAL A 307 16.40 42.36 -30.96
N ASN A 308 16.76 42.40 -29.68
CA ASN A 308 15.84 42.71 -28.57
C ASN A 308 15.74 44.21 -28.25
N LYS A 309 16.29 45.09 -29.09
CA LYS A 309 16.25 46.56 -28.93
C LYS A 309 16.83 47.08 -27.61
N LEU A 310 17.79 46.36 -27.03
CA LEU A 310 18.50 46.76 -25.81
C LEU A 310 19.64 47.75 -26.12
N VAL A 311 20.15 47.76 -27.36
CA VAL A 311 21.22 48.66 -27.84
C VAL A 311 20.90 49.10 -29.26
N ASP A 312 21.08 50.40 -29.55
CA ASP A 312 21.01 50.96 -30.90
C ASP A 312 22.35 50.76 -31.63
N ILE A 313 22.32 50.36 -32.90
CA ILE A 313 23.49 50.13 -33.76
C ILE A 313 24.41 51.35 -33.82
N SER A 314 23.84 52.56 -33.66
CA SER A 314 24.57 53.82 -33.66
C SER A 314 25.48 54.07 -32.44
N LEU A 315 25.36 53.27 -31.38
CA LEU A 315 26.16 53.37 -30.14
C LEU A 315 27.35 52.39 -30.10
N LEU A 316 27.54 51.58 -31.14
CA LEU A 316 28.63 50.61 -31.22
C LEU A 316 29.80 51.20 -32.01
N HIS A 317 30.90 51.53 -31.32
CA HIS A 317 32.18 51.78 -31.98
C HIS A 317 32.80 50.44 -32.41
N LEU A 318 32.44 49.99 -33.62
CA LEU A 318 33.12 48.88 -34.31
C LEU A 318 34.53 49.27 -34.76
#